data_AF-A0A9D2CM75-F1
#
_entry.id   AF-A0A9D2CM75-F1
#
_cell.length_a   1.000
_cell.length_b   1.000
_cell.length_c   1.000
_cell.angle_alpha   90.00
_cell.angle_beta   90.00
_cell.angle_gamma   90.00
#
_symmetry.space_group_name_H-M   'P 1'
#
loop_
_entity.id
_entity.type
_entity.pdbx_description
1 polymer ?
#
loop_
_entity_poly.entity_id
_entity_poly.type
_entity_poly.pdbx_seq_one_letter_code
_entity_poly.pdbx_strand_id
1 'polypeptide(L)'
;MNELKDKSELNMSAAEKMFECSYYDSVCHSAYYACLQLMSHKLIRKGVGLDRQWSIASSQYGGNSHKALLSEIKKHLRISDYKDEKRYKNNILKLKEMRERSDYKLFRISKEESENCINMAKFVIGIINTIRT
;
A
#
# COMPACT_ATOMS: atom_id res chain seq x y z
N MET A 1 -16.55 -3.88 -9.36
CA MET A 1 -15.12 -3.48 -9.40
C MET A 1 -15.10 -1.98 -9.58
N ASN A 2 -14.23 -1.22 -8.92
CA ASN A 2 -14.04 0.20 -9.24
C ASN A 2 -12.59 0.40 -9.73
N GLU A 3 -12.33 1.56 -10.30
CA GLU A 3 -11.08 1.90 -10.98
C GLU A 3 -9.86 1.81 -10.03
N LEU A 4 -10.06 1.82 -8.71
CA LEU A 4 -8.98 1.67 -7.73
C LEU A 4 -8.43 0.24 -7.65
N LYS A 5 -9.25 -0.78 -7.92
CA LYS A 5 -8.72 -2.15 -8.02
C LYS A 5 -7.81 -2.27 -9.24
N ASP A 6 -8.28 -1.78 -10.38
CA ASP A 6 -7.53 -1.85 -11.64
C ASP A 6 -6.25 -1.00 -11.55
N LYS A 7 -6.32 0.20 -10.96
CA LYS A 7 -5.13 1.03 -10.68
C LYS A 7 -4.15 0.34 -9.74
N SER A 8 -4.63 -0.40 -8.75
CA SER A 8 -3.78 -1.17 -7.84
C SER A 8 -2.99 -2.25 -8.60
N GLU A 9 -3.68 -2.99 -9.47
CA GLU A 9 -3.10 -4.03 -10.32
C GLU A 9 -2.08 -3.42 -11.30
N LEU A 10 -2.44 -2.32 -11.96
CA LEU A 10 -1.54 -1.58 -12.86
C LEU A 10 -0.28 -1.08 -12.13
N ASN A 11 -0.41 -0.56 -10.91
CA ASN A 11 0.74 -0.14 -10.11
C ASN A 11 1.65 -1.32 -9.71
N MET A 12 1.07 -2.48 -9.42
CA MET A 12 1.87 -3.68 -9.15
C MET A 12 2.63 -4.12 -10.40
N SER A 13 1.97 -4.19 -11.56
CA SER A 13 2.62 -4.52 -12.83
C SER A 13 3.68 -3.49 -13.24
N ALA A 14 3.42 -2.20 -13.00
CA ALA A 14 4.39 -1.14 -13.24
C ALA A 14 5.63 -1.30 -12.35
N ALA A 15 5.46 -1.64 -11.07
CA ALA A 15 6.58 -1.89 -10.17
C ALA A 15 7.48 -3.03 -10.68
N GLU A 16 6.89 -4.13 -11.13
CA GLU A 16 7.62 -5.26 -11.73
C GLU A 16 8.33 -4.85 -13.02
N LYS A 17 7.65 -4.13 -13.91
CA LYS A 17 8.25 -3.67 -15.17
C LYS A 17 9.42 -2.70 -14.95
N MET A 18 9.27 -1.76 -14.02
CA MET A 18 10.34 -0.82 -13.68
C MET A 18 11.55 -1.54 -13.08
N PHE A 19 11.33 -2.59 -12.29
CA PHE A 19 12.41 -3.43 -11.80
C PHE A 19 13.17 -4.13 -12.93
N GLU A 20 12.47 -4.72 -13.90
CA GLU A 20 13.10 -5.33 -15.10
C GLU A 20 13.93 -4.31 -15.88
N CYS A 21 13.44 -3.08 -16.00
CA CYS A 21 14.12 -1.99 -16.69
C CYS A 21 15.22 -1.30 -15.85
N SER A 22 15.54 -1.82 -14.66
CA SER A 22 16.51 -1.23 -13.72
C SER A 22 16.17 0.19 -13.23
N TYR A 23 14.89 0.58 -13.28
CA TYR A 23 14.36 1.83 -12.73
C TYR A 23 14.02 1.69 -11.24
N TYR A 24 15.00 1.28 -10.45
CA TYR A 24 14.82 0.84 -9.06
C TYR A 24 14.19 1.89 -8.15
N ASP A 25 14.52 3.18 -8.33
CA ASP A 25 13.93 4.26 -7.53
C ASP A 25 12.41 4.35 -7.72
N SER A 26 11.93 4.15 -8.94
CA SER A 26 10.50 4.27 -9.24
C SER A 26 9.67 3.07 -8.74
N VAL A 27 10.30 1.94 -8.43
CA VAL A 27 9.63 0.72 -7.96
C VAL A 27 8.89 0.94 -6.64
N CYS A 28 9.53 1.62 -5.67
CA CYS A 28 8.99 1.79 -4.32
C CYS A 28 7.67 2.55 -4.32
N HIS A 29 7.55 3.57 -5.17
CA HIS A 29 6.33 4.34 -5.33
C HIS A 29 5.18 3.46 -5.81
N SER A 30 5.36 2.78 -6.94
CA SER A 30 4.29 1.97 -7.53
C SER A 30 3.90 0.79 -6.63
N ALA A 31 4.88 0.12 -6.02
CA ALA A 31 4.63 -0.97 -5.07
C ALA A 31 3.78 -0.51 -3.85
N TYR A 32 4.08 0.68 -3.30
CA TYR A 32 3.30 1.23 -2.19
C TYR A 32 1.90 1.69 -2.61
N TYR A 33 1.76 2.34 -3.77
CA TYR A 33 0.47 2.80 -4.26
C TYR A 33 -0.46 1.65 -4.68
N ALA A 34 0.10 0.53 -5.16
CA ALA A 34 -0.66 -0.70 -5.37
C ALA A 34 -1.38 -1.11 -4.07
N CYS A 35 -0.69 -1.08 -2.93
CA CYS A 35 -1.27 -1.40 -1.63
C CYS A 35 -2.36 -0.39 -1.22
N LEU A 36 -2.07 0.92 -1.29
CA LEU A 36 -3.02 1.96 -0.88
C LEU A 36 -4.32 1.93 -1.69
N GLN A 37 -4.22 1.82 -3.00
CA GLN A 37 -5.41 1.80 -3.86
C GLN A 37 -6.28 0.57 -3.59
N LEU A 38 -5.67 -0.58 -3.31
CA LEU A 38 -6.42 -1.77 -2.91
C LEU A 38 -7.10 -1.59 -1.55
N MET A 39 -6.44 -0.97 -0.56
CA MET A 39 -7.06 -0.65 0.73
C MET A 39 -8.30 0.24 0.52
N SER A 40 -8.17 1.31 -0.27
CA SER A 40 -9.30 2.20 -0.56
C SER A 40 -10.43 1.48 -1.29
N HIS A 41 -10.11 0.63 -2.27
CA HIS A 41 -11.08 -0.24 -2.92
C HIS A 41 -11.84 -1.12 -1.91
N LYS A 42 -11.12 -1.83 -1.03
CA LYS A 42 -11.73 -2.69 -0.01
C LYS A 42 -12.60 -1.91 0.97
N LEU A 43 -12.19 -0.71 1.37
CA LEU A 43 -13.00 0.18 2.23
C LEU A 43 -14.29 0.62 1.55
N ILE A 44 -14.24 0.96 0.26
CA ILE A 44 -15.45 1.28 -0.52
C ILE A 44 -16.40 0.08 -0.53
N ARG A 45 -15.89 -1.14 -0.72
CA ARG A 45 -16.68 -2.38 -0.62
C ARG A 45 -17.26 -2.63 0.77
N LYS A 46 -16.68 -2.03 1.82
CA LYS A 46 -17.20 -2.04 3.20
C LYS A 46 -18.15 -0.88 3.53
N GLY A 47 -18.54 -0.08 2.54
CA GLY A 47 -19.44 1.08 2.74
C GLY A 47 -18.72 2.33 3.25
N VAL A 48 -17.38 2.37 3.20
CA VAL A 48 -16.58 3.56 3.51
C VAL A 48 -16.17 4.21 2.19
N GLY A 49 -17.08 4.99 1.62
CA GLY A 49 -16.87 5.74 0.37
C GLY A 49 -15.74 6.78 0.46
N LEU A 50 -15.30 7.31 -0.69
CA LEU A 50 -14.16 8.23 -0.76
C LEU A 50 -14.34 9.49 0.09
N ASP A 51 -15.52 10.11 0.05
CA ASP A 51 -15.81 11.32 0.85
C ASP A 51 -15.66 11.05 2.35
N ARG A 52 -16.07 9.86 2.80
CA ARG A 52 -15.89 9.43 4.18
C ARG A 52 -14.42 9.18 4.50
N GLN A 53 -13.65 8.58 3.59
CA GLN A 53 -12.21 8.40 3.77
C GLN A 53 -11.50 9.77 3.91
N TRP A 54 -11.87 10.75 3.09
CA TRP A 54 -11.36 12.13 3.18
C TRP A 54 -11.76 12.83 4.48
N SER A 55 -13.01 12.70 4.89
CA SER A 55 -13.51 13.26 6.15
C SER A 55 -12.75 12.67 7.35
N ILE A 56 -12.53 11.35 7.38
CA ILE A 56 -11.73 10.69 8.43
C ILE A 56 -10.30 11.23 8.42
N ALA A 57 -9.66 11.34 7.24
CA ALA A 57 -8.30 11.86 7.14
C ALA A 57 -8.17 13.30 7.67
N SER A 58 -9.10 14.18 7.29
CA SER A 58 -9.14 15.58 7.73
C SER A 58 -9.39 15.68 9.24
N SER A 59 -10.46 15.05 9.74
CA SER A 59 -10.93 15.21 11.12
C SER A 59 -10.10 14.48 12.17
N GLN A 60 -9.50 13.33 11.84
CA GLN A 60 -8.83 12.47 12.84
C GLN A 60 -7.31 12.34 12.62
N TYR A 61 -6.82 12.66 11.43
CA TYR A 61 -5.41 12.43 11.07
C TYR A 61 -4.71 13.70 10.56
N GLY A 62 -5.28 14.88 10.79
CA GLY A 62 -4.68 16.16 10.40
C GLY A 62 -4.44 16.28 8.89
N GLY A 63 -5.32 15.69 8.09
CA GLY A 63 -5.19 15.63 6.63
C GLY A 63 -4.29 14.51 6.10
N ASN A 64 -3.69 13.68 6.97
CA ASN A 64 -2.86 12.56 6.53
C ASN A 64 -3.70 11.37 6.03
N SER A 65 -4.06 11.40 4.74
CA SER A 65 -4.89 10.39 4.10
C SER A 65 -4.29 8.99 4.14
N HIS A 66 -2.98 8.85 3.99
CA HIS A 66 -2.32 7.53 4.00
C HIS A 66 -2.40 6.88 5.38
N LYS A 67 -2.12 7.66 6.44
CA LYS A 67 -2.22 7.18 7.83
C LYS A 67 -3.67 6.82 8.17
N ALA A 68 -4.63 7.63 7.73
CA ALA A 68 -6.05 7.35 7.89
C ALA A 68 -6.44 6.02 7.22
N LEU A 69 -6.04 5.81 5.97
CA LEU A 69 -6.34 4.61 5.21
C LEU A 69 -5.78 3.34 5.87
N LEU A 70 -4.52 3.40 6.32
CA LEU A 70 -3.85 2.29 7.02
C LEU A 70 -4.55 1.92 8.33
N SER A 71 -5.03 2.93 9.06
CA SER A 71 -5.76 2.74 10.30
C SER A 71 -7.14 2.15 10.04
N GLU A 72 -7.85 2.66 9.02
CA GLU A 72 -9.22 2.23 8.71
C GLU A 72 -9.26 0.81 8.17
N ILE A 73 -8.37 0.46 7.23
CA ILE A 73 -8.33 -0.90 6.68
C ILE A 73 -8.01 -1.94 7.76
N LYS A 74 -7.20 -1.57 8.77
CA LYS A 74 -6.84 -2.47 9.88
C LYS A 74 -8.07 -2.96 10.64
N LYS A 75 -9.12 -2.14 10.76
CA LYS A 75 -10.37 -2.51 11.44
C LYS A 75 -11.12 -3.66 10.75
N HIS A 76 -10.82 -3.92 9.48
CA HIS A 76 -11.46 -4.95 8.67
C HIS A 76 -10.60 -6.19 8.45
N LEU A 77 -9.32 -6.14 8.84
CA LEU A 77 -8.42 -7.27 8.78
C LEU A 77 -8.74 -8.26 9.89
N ARG A 78 -8.86 -9.54 9.53
CA ARG A 78 -8.98 -10.66 10.48
C ARG A 78 -7.78 -11.57 10.29
N ILE A 79 -6.66 -11.18 10.89
CA ILE A 79 -5.42 -11.95 10.84
C ILE A 79 -5.36 -12.80 12.10
N SER A 80 -5.43 -14.12 11.94
CA SER A 80 -5.42 -15.07 13.06
C SER A 80 -4.01 -15.31 13.61
N ASP A 81 -2.99 -15.22 12.76
CA ASP A 81 -1.60 -15.39 13.16
C ASP A 81 -0.97 -14.04 13.54
N TYR A 82 -0.51 -13.94 14.79
CA TYR A 82 0.22 -12.78 15.30
C TYR A 82 1.46 -12.45 14.46
N LYS A 83 2.15 -13.47 13.92
CA LYS A 83 3.33 -13.27 13.05
C LYS A 83 2.94 -12.54 11.77
N ASP A 84 1.82 -12.91 11.17
CA ASP A 84 1.30 -12.26 9.97
C ASP A 84 0.81 -10.84 10.25
N GLU A 85 0.19 -10.58 11.41
CA GLU A 85 -0.22 -9.21 11.78
C GLU A 85 1.02 -8.30 11.92
N LYS A 86 2.04 -8.79 12.64
CA LYS A 86 3.30 -8.06 12.81
C LYS A 86 4.00 -7.84 11.47
N ARG A 87 4.05 -8.87 10.61
CA ARG A 87 4.67 -8.79 9.28
C ARG A 87 3.93 -7.83 8.37
N TYR A 88 2.59 -7.86 8.36
CA TYR A 88 1.76 -6.90 7.62
C TYR A 88 2.08 -5.47 8.04
N LYS A 89 2.03 -5.19 9.35
CA LYS A 89 2.30 -3.86 9.90
C LYS A 89 3.71 -3.37 9.54
N ASN A 90 4.71 -4.23 9.71
CA ASN A 90 6.09 -3.87 9.41
C ASN A 90 6.30 -3.61 7.91
N ASN A 91 5.77 -4.49 7.05
CA ASN A 91 5.92 -4.37 5.60
C ASN A 91 5.30 -3.09 5.07
N ILE A 92 4.07 -2.74 5.49
CA ILE A 92 3.41 -1.55 4.97
C ILE A 92 4.05 -0.24 5.47
N LEU A 93 4.54 -0.21 6.72
CA LEU A 93 5.28 0.93 7.24
C LEU A 93 6.62 1.09 6.53
N LYS A 94 7.34 -0.01 6.30
CA LYS A 94 8.61 0.00 5.56
C LYS A 94 8.41 0.39 4.09
N LEU A 95 7.34 -0.06 3.43
CA LEU A 95 6.98 0.40 2.09
C LEU A 95 6.75 1.91 2.03
N LYS A 96 6.00 2.45 2.99
CA LYS A 96 5.79 3.90 3.08
C LYS A 96 7.12 4.65 3.24
N GLU A 97 7.98 4.17 4.13
CA GLU A 97 9.30 4.74 4.37
C GLU A 97 10.15 4.68 3.09
N MET A 98 10.26 3.52 2.44
CA MET A 98 11.03 3.35 1.20
C MET A 98 10.51 4.24 0.08
N ARG A 99 9.19 4.41 -0.04
CA ARG A 99 8.59 5.38 -0.98
C ARG A 99 9.00 6.80 -0.66
N GLU A 100 8.90 7.24 0.58
CA GLU A 100 9.32 8.60 0.99
C GLU A 100 10.82 8.83 0.80
N ARG A 101 11.61 7.79 1.05
CA ARG A 101 13.06 7.80 0.83
C ARG A 101 13.35 7.94 -0.66
N SER A 102 12.71 7.15 -1.51
CA SER A 102 12.91 7.18 -2.96
C SER A 102 12.45 8.49 -3.61
N ASP A 103 11.26 8.97 -3.23
CA ASP A 103 10.64 10.13 -3.88
C ASP A 103 11.27 11.47 -3.46
N TYR A 104 11.77 11.57 -2.22
CA TYR A 104 12.08 12.88 -1.61
C TYR A 104 13.47 13.00 -1.00
N LYS A 105 14.25 11.92 -0.88
CA LYS A 105 15.60 11.99 -0.30
C LYS A 105 16.65 11.90 -1.40
N LEU A 106 17.79 12.52 -1.15
CA LEU A 106 18.96 12.48 -2.03
C LEU A 106 19.70 11.14 -1.88
N PHE A 107 19.02 10.05 -2.19
CA PHE A 107 19.58 8.69 -2.12
C PHE A 107 19.03 7.84 -3.28
N ARG A 108 19.77 6.80 -3.67
CA ARG A 108 19.37 5.86 -4.72
C ARG A 108 18.94 4.53 -4.12
N ILE A 109 17.82 3.99 -4.61
CA ILE A 109 17.33 2.67 -4.27
C ILE A 109 18.18 1.61 -4.98
N SER A 110 18.68 0.64 -4.21
CA SER A 110 19.41 -0.49 -4.79
C SER A 110 18.47 -1.51 -5.46
N LYS A 111 19.02 -2.39 -6.30
CA LYS A 111 18.27 -3.53 -6.86
C LYS A 111 17.62 -4.37 -5.75
N GLU A 112 18.37 -4.73 -4.72
CA GLU A 112 17.85 -5.54 -3.59
C GLU A 112 16.73 -4.81 -2.84
N GLU A 113 16.88 -3.50 -2.61
CA GLU A 113 15.86 -2.69 -1.93
C GLU A 113 14.56 -2.60 -2.75
N SER A 114 14.67 -2.43 -4.07
CA SER A 114 13.52 -2.40 -4.97
C SER A 114 12.81 -3.76 -5.06
N GLU A 115 13.55 -4.86 -5.15
CA GLU A 115 12.99 -6.22 -5.11
C GLU A 115 12.26 -6.48 -3.79
N ASN A 116 12.86 -6.06 -2.67
CA ASN A 116 12.23 -6.14 -1.36
C ASN A 116 10.90 -5.36 -1.31
N CYS A 117 10.79 -4.22 -1.99
CA CYS A 117 9.53 -3.48 -2.08
C CYS A 117 8.45 -4.27 -2.83
N ILE A 118 8.79 -4.92 -3.94
CA ILE A 118 7.86 -5.82 -4.67
C ILE A 118 7.39 -6.94 -3.76
N ASN A 119 8.31 -7.61 -3.06
CA ASN A 119 8.00 -8.73 -2.17
C ASN A 119 7.12 -8.31 -0.98
N MET A 120 7.42 -7.16 -0.37
CA MET A 120 6.59 -6.59 0.70
C MET A 120 5.19 -6.24 0.19
N ALA A 121 5.07 -5.64 -0.99
CA ALA A 121 3.78 -5.26 -1.57
C ALA A 121 2.92 -6.48 -1.90
N LYS A 122 3.49 -7.52 -2.52
CA LYS A 122 2.80 -8.80 -2.78
C LYS A 122 2.25 -9.42 -1.50
N PHE A 123 3.05 -9.45 -0.44
CA PHE A 123 2.59 -9.95 0.87
C PHE A 123 1.43 -9.11 1.42
N VAL A 124 1.56 -7.78 1.42
CA VAL A 124 0.53 -6.86 1.94
C VAL A 124 -0.78 -7.01 1.13
N ILE A 125 -0.69 -7.07 -0.20
CA ILE A 125 -1.84 -7.30 -1.09
C ILE A 125 -2.51 -8.65 -0.77
N GLY A 126 -1.73 -9.70 -0.56
CA GLY A 126 -2.25 -11.02 -0.15
C GLY A 126 -3.09 -10.93 1.13
N ILE A 127 -2.59 -10.24 2.15
CA ILE A 127 -3.32 -10.02 3.41
C ILE A 127 -4.59 -9.18 3.18
N ILE A 128 -4.53 -8.08 2.43
CA ILE A 128 -5.69 -7.23 2.16
C ILE A 128 -6.77 -8.00 1.38
N ASN A 129 -6.39 -8.91 0.49
CA ASN A 129 -7.32 -9.72 -0.28
C ASN A 129 -8.14 -10.69 0.57
N THR A 130 -7.69 -11.04 1.77
CA THR A 130 -8.48 -11.85 2.73
C THR A 130 -9.73 -11.13 3.25
N ILE A 131 -9.80 -9.80 3.12
CA ILE A 131 -10.99 -9.03 3.50
C ILE A 131 -12.14 -9.41 2.55
N ARG A 132 -13.16 -10.06 3.13
CA ARG A 132 -14.41 -10.42 2.43
C ARG A 132 -15.14 -9.16 1.94
N THR A 133 -15.50 -9.12 0.66
CA THR A 133 -16.14 -7.96 -0.02
C THR A 133 -17.54 -8.24 -0.52
#